data_AF-A0A3B9EM77-F1
#
_entry.id   AF-A0A3B9EM77-F1
#
_cell.length_a   1.000
_cell.length_b   1.000
_cell.length_c   1.000
_cell.angle_alpha   90.00
_cell.angle_beta   90.00
_cell.angle_gamma   90.00
#
_symmetry.space_group_name_H-M   'P 1'
#
loop_
_entity.id
_entity.type
_entity.pdbx_description
1 polymer ?
#
loop_
_entity_poly.entity_id
_entity_poly.type
_entity_poly.pdbx_seq_one_letter_code
_entity_poly.pdbx_strand_id
1 'polypeptide(L)'
;MASRIFLASFLISMIAYSTDVFAGFFETGNSLYSDCEGEDFKKFKCFGYVVGAYDMHAFMAAAIKRSGGKQVICGPDGLTVGQMRDVVVKYLKDNPDKRHHPASILAFAAFADAWPCPNN
;
A
#
# COMPACT_ATOMS: atom_id res chain seq x y z
N MET A 1 -7.61 -11.73 -51.60
CA MET A 1 -6.37 -11.11 -51.06
C MET A 1 -6.64 -10.18 -49.87
N ALA A 2 -7.70 -9.37 -49.87
CA ALA A 2 -8.06 -8.47 -48.75
C ALA A 2 -8.34 -9.17 -47.40
N SER A 3 -8.98 -10.35 -47.38
CA SER A 3 -9.33 -11.06 -46.13
C SER A 3 -8.10 -11.55 -45.31
N ARG A 4 -6.97 -11.85 -45.97
CA ARG A 4 -5.72 -12.21 -45.28
C ARG A 4 -4.98 -11.00 -44.69
N ILE A 5 -5.23 -9.80 -45.24
CA ILE A 5 -4.68 -8.53 -44.75
C ILE A 5 -5.40 -8.12 -43.46
N PHE A 6 -6.72 -8.30 -43.38
CA PHE A 6 -7.49 -8.00 -42.16
C PHE A 6 -7.13 -8.89 -40.96
N LEU A 7 -6.81 -10.17 -41.19
CA LEU A 7 -6.36 -11.09 -40.14
C LEU A 7 -4.96 -10.74 -39.61
N ALA A 8 -4.06 -10.27 -40.47
CA ALA A 8 -2.73 -9.82 -40.06
C ALA A 8 -2.78 -8.54 -39.21
N SER A 9 -3.69 -7.61 -39.54
CA SER A 9 -3.86 -6.35 -38.78
C SER A 9 -4.41 -6.55 -37.36
N PHE A 10 -5.26 -7.57 -37.14
CA PHE A 10 -5.81 -7.85 -35.81
C PHE A 10 -4.76 -8.45 -34.84
N LEU A 11 -3.79 -9.21 -35.37
CA LEU A 11 -2.71 -9.81 -34.57
C LEU A 11 -1.65 -8.79 -34.16
N ILE A 12 -1.41 -7.74 -34.96
CA ILE A 12 -0.42 -6.69 -34.65
C ILE A 12 -0.88 -5.79 -33.50
N SER A 13 -2.19 -5.59 -33.30
CA SER A 13 -2.72 -4.74 -32.21
C SER A 13 -2.58 -5.38 -30.82
N MET A 14 -2.37 -6.69 -30.72
CA MET A 14 -2.16 -7.38 -29.43
C MET A 14 -0.73 -7.23 -28.88
N ILE A 15 0.23 -6.82 -29.72
CA ILE A 15 1.66 -6.68 -29.35
C ILE A 15 1.98 -5.26 -28.84
N ALA A 16 1.05 -4.32 -28.96
CA ALA A 16 1.26 -2.91 -28.59
C ALA A 16 0.85 -2.55 -27.14
N TYR A 17 0.30 -3.48 -26.36
CA TYR A 17 0.14 -3.29 -24.92
C TYR A 17 1.41 -3.76 -24.21
N SER A 18 2.48 -2.97 -24.30
CA SER A 18 3.55 -3.06 -23.32
C SER A 18 2.93 -2.68 -21.96
N THR A 19 2.48 -3.65 -21.19
CA THR A 19 2.25 -3.41 -19.77
C THR A 19 3.62 -3.05 -19.21
N ASP A 20 3.80 -1.80 -18.78
CA ASP A 20 4.97 -1.43 -18.01
C ASP A 20 5.08 -2.43 -16.86
N VAL A 21 6.07 -3.31 -16.92
CA VAL A 21 6.43 -4.17 -15.81
C VAL A 21 7.03 -3.24 -14.77
N PHE A 22 6.20 -2.69 -13.90
CA PHE A 22 6.65 -1.79 -12.88
C PHE A 22 7.41 -2.59 -11.81
N ALA A 23 8.74 -2.57 -11.91
CA ALA A 23 9.65 -3.18 -10.94
C ALA A 23 9.80 -2.32 -9.66
N GLY A 24 8.72 -1.71 -9.17
CA GLY A 24 8.71 -0.77 -8.05
C GLY A 24 7.43 -0.81 -7.22
N PHE A 25 7.38 -0.03 -6.14
CA PHE A 25 6.18 0.13 -5.30
C PHE A 25 5.25 1.21 -5.87
N PHE A 26 3.98 0.87 -6.10
CA PHE A 26 3.03 1.71 -6.87
C PHE A 26 2.72 3.08 -6.24
N GLU A 27 2.85 3.21 -4.92
CA GLU A 27 2.52 4.43 -4.17
C GLU A 27 3.68 4.84 -3.26
N THR A 28 3.91 6.15 -3.11
CA THR A 28 4.92 6.73 -2.20
C THR A 28 4.26 7.36 -0.99
N GLY A 29 5.01 7.57 0.09
CA GLY A 29 4.53 8.31 1.27
C GLY A 29 4.05 9.73 0.95
N ASN A 30 4.63 10.39 -0.06
CA ASN A 30 4.19 11.72 -0.50
C ASN A 30 2.79 11.66 -1.13
N SER A 31 2.55 10.70 -2.02
CA SER A 31 1.25 10.48 -2.65
C SER A 31 0.20 10.10 -1.60
N LEU A 32 0.52 9.14 -0.72
CA LEU A 32 -0.38 8.73 0.36
C LEU A 32 -0.70 9.89 1.32
N TYR A 33 0.30 10.68 1.73
CA TYR A 33 0.07 11.85 2.58
C TYR A 33 -0.86 12.87 1.90
N SER A 34 -0.60 13.18 0.63
CA SER A 34 -1.45 14.07 -0.17
C SER A 34 -2.89 13.56 -0.29
N ASP A 35 -3.07 12.24 -0.49
CA ASP A 35 -4.41 11.65 -0.57
C ASP A 35 -5.14 11.70 0.77
N CYS A 36 -4.43 11.44 1.88
CA CYS A 36 -5.01 11.45 3.22
C CYS A 36 -5.35 12.85 3.77
N GLU A 37 -4.68 13.89 3.26
CA GLU A 37 -5.00 15.30 3.55
C GLU A 37 -6.02 15.88 2.54
N GLY A 38 -6.38 15.11 1.50
CA GLY A 38 -7.37 15.49 0.51
C GLY A 38 -8.80 15.15 0.94
N GLU A 39 -9.77 15.62 0.14
CA GLU A 39 -11.20 15.38 0.35
C GLU A 39 -11.76 14.36 -0.66
N ASP A 40 -13.03 13.97 -0.45
CA ASP A 40 -13.81 13.10 -1.32
C ASP A 40 -13.08 11.81 -1.73
N PHE A 41 -12.81 11.64 -3.03
CA PHE A 41 -12.18 10.46 -3.58
C PHE A 41 -10.74 10.25 -3.07
N LYS A 42 -9.99 11.34 -2.79
CA LYS A 42 -8.64 11.23 -2.24
C LYS A 42 -8.67 10.65 -0.82
N LYS A 43 -9.61 11.13 -0.01
CA LYS A 43 -9.85 10.59 1.34
C LYS A 43 -10.25 9.12 1.29
N PHE A 44 -11.10 8.75 0.33
CA PHE A 44 -11.48 7.35 0.12
C PHE A 44 -10.30 6.47 -0.33
N LYS A 45 -9.45 6.97 -1.26
CA LYS A 45 -8.20 6.29 -1.65
C LYS A 45 -7.30 6.06 -0.45
N CYS A 46 -7.09 7.09 0.37
CA CYS A 46 -6.31 6.98 1.60
C CYS A 46 -6.87 5.89 2.54
N PHE A 47 -8.18 5.90 2.80
CA PHE A 47 -8.83 4.91 3.65
C PHE A 47 -8.64 3.49 3.13
N GLY A 48 -8.85 3.27 1.83
CA GLY A 48 -8.60 1.97 1.19
C GLY A 48 -7.15 1.53 1.35
N TYR A 49 -6.20 2.45 1.18
CA TYR A 49 -4.77 2.15 1.31
C TYR A 49 -4.40 1.75 2.74
N VAL A 50 -4.79 2.53 3.75
CA VAL A 50 -4.39 2.27 5.15
C VAL A 50 -5.03 1.00 5.71
N VAL A 51 -6.27 0.70 5.32
CA VAL A 51 -6.94 -0.56 5.67
C VAL A 51 -6.23 -1.72 5.01
N GLY A 52 -5.99 -1.65 3.69
CA GLY A 52 -5.28 -2.71 2.98
C GLY A 52 -3.87 -2.96 3.53
N ALA A 53 -3.13 -1.91 3.88
CA ALA A 53 -1.83 -2.04 4.53
C ALA A 53 -1.94 -2.76 5.88
N TYR A 54 -2.88 -2.35 6.74
CA TYR A 54 -3.09 -2.97 8.05
C TYR A 54 -3.50 -4.45 7.93
N ASP A 55 -4.46 -4.76 7.06
CA ASP A 55 -4.94 -6.12 6.81
C ASP A 55 -3.82 -7.04 6.29
N MET A 56 -2.97 -6.53 5.39
CA MET A 56 -1.80 -7.28 4.93
C MET A 56 -0.82 -7.56 6.07
N HIS A 57 -0.62 -6.62 6.99
CA HIS A 57 0.21 -6.88 8.17
C HIS A 57 -0.41 -7.92 9.11
N ALA A 58 -1.72 -7.84 9.36
CA ALA A 58 -2.44 -8.84 10.16
C ALA A 58 -2.37 -10.24 9.52
N PHE A 59 -2.52 -10.33 8.20
CA PHE A 59 -2.35 -11.57 7.45
C PHE A 59 -0.91 -12.12 7.57
N MET A 60 0.09 -11.26 7.36
CA MET A 60 1.49 -11.65 7.45
C MET A 60 1.91 -12.04 8.87
N ALA A 61 1.31 -11.46 9.91
CA ALA A 61 1.58 -11.82 11.29
C ALA A 61 1.34 -13.32 11.57
N ALA A 62 0.27 -13.88 11.00
CA ALA A 62 -0.01 -15.32 11.11
C ALA A 62 1.06 -16.16 10.41
N ALA A 63 1.56 -15.73 9.24
CA ALA A 63 2.63 -16.41 8.52
C ALA A 63 3.97 -16.32 9.27
N ILE A 64 4.33 -15.13 9.77
CA ILE A 64 5.53 -14.86 10.57
C ILE A 64 5.55 -15.75 11.81
N LYS A 65 4.43 -15.86 12.53
CA LYS A 65 4.32 -16.72 13.71
C LYS A 65 4.54 -18.20 13.37
N ARG A 66 4.01 -18.67 12.23
CA ARG A 66 4.19 -20.06 11.76
C ARG A 66 5.62 -20.38 11.36
N SER A 67 6.38 -19.40 10.88
CA SER A 67 7.79 -19.58 10.53
C SER A 67 8.75 -19.36 11.72
N GLY A 68 8.22 -19.17 12.93
CA GLY A 68 9.02 -18.90 14.14
C GLY A 68 9.57 -17.48 14.24
N GLY A 69 9.11 -16.56 13.38
CA GLY A 69 9.43 -15.15 13.46
C GLY A 69 8.64 -14.42 14.54
N LYS A 70 9.09 -13.20 14.88
CA LYS A 70 8.41 -12.32 15.84
C LYS A 70 7.50 -11.32 15.11
N GLN A 71 6.24 -11.27 15.54
CA GLN A 71 5.29 -10.25 15.09
C GLN A 71 5.66 -8.90 15.71
N VAL A 72 5.73 -7.86 14.88
CA VAL A 72 6.16 -6.53 15.36
C VAL A 72 5.04 -5.55 15.69
N ILE A 73 3.87 -5.71 15.04
CA ILE A 73 2.70 -4.85 15.23
C ILE A 73 1.62 -5.61 16.02
N CYS A 74 1.15 -5.04 17.12
CA CYS A 74 0.06 -5.53 17.96
C CYS A 74 -0.97 -4.41 18.17
N GLY A 75 -1.74 -4.11 17.13
CA GLY A 75 -2.82 -3.11 17.21
C GLY A 75 -3.94 -3.54 18.17
N PRO A 76 -4.64 -2.58 18.80
CA PRO A 76 -5.75 -2.88 19.70
C PRO A 76 -6.96 -3.47 18.97
N ASP A 77 -7.82 -4.13 19.73
CA ASP A 77 -9.10 -4.62 19.22
C ASP A 77 -10.01 -3.46 18.82
N GLY A 78 -10.80 -3.64 17.74
CA GLY A 78 -11.77 -2.65 17.30
C GLY A 78 -11.18 -1.40 16.65
N LEU A 79 -9.96 -1.47 16.11
CA LEU A 79 -9.36 -0.37 15.36
C LEU A 79 -10.28 0.15 14.26
N THR A 80 -10.50 1.45 14.27
CA THR A 80 -11.25 2.15 13.22
C THR A 80 -10.34 2.54 12.07
N VAL A 81 -10.91 2.66 10.87
CA VAL A 81 -10.21 3.20 9.69
C VAL A 81 -9.64 4.60 9.98
N GLY A 82 -10.36 5.42 10.76
CA GLY A 82 -9.90 6.75 11.19
C GLY A 82 -8.60 6.68 11.99
N GLN A 83 -8.52 5.78 12.98
CA GLN A 83 -7.30 5.62 13.79
C GLN A 83 -6.11 5.11 12.97
N MET A 84 -6.33 4.17 12.04
CA MET A 84 -5.27 3.72 11.12
C MET A 84 -4.75 4.88 10.27
N ARG A 85 -5.67 5.68 9.71
CA ARG A 85 -5.34 6.88 8.93
C ARG A 85 -4.58 7.90 9.77
N ASP A 86 -5.03 8.19 10.99
CA ASP A 86 -4.39 9.18 11.86
C ASP A 86 -2.96 8.79 12.24
N VAL A 87 -2.72 7.50 12.53
CA VAL A 87 -1.37 6.96 12.79
C VAL A 87 -0.45 7.14 11.58
N VAL A 88 -0.91 6.74 10.39
CA VAL A 88 -0.12 6.83 9.15
C VAL A 88 0.14 8.29 8.78
N VAL A 89 -0.86 9.16 8.83
CA VAL A 89 -0.73 10.59 8.54
C VAL A 89 0.23 11.25 9.50
N LYS A 90 0.13 10.95 10.81
CA LYS A 90 1.07 11.46 11.81
C LYS A 90 2.50 11.07 11.48
N TYR A 91 2.75 9.78 11.21
CA TYR A 91 4.10 9.31 10.88
C TYR A 91 4.65 9.99 9.63
N LEU A 92 3.86 10.11 8.56
CA LEU A 92 4.27 10.76 7.31
C LEU A 92 4.52 12.27 7.51
N LYS A 93 3.71 12.94 8.34
CA LYS A 93 3.89 14.35 8.69
C LYS A 93 5.19 14.58 9.47
N ASP A 94 5.48 13.70 10.41
CA ASP A 94 6.66 13.80 11.29
C ASP A 94 7.96 13.35 10.60
N ASN A 95 7.89 12.64 9.45
CA ASN A 95 9.04 12.13 8.71
C ASN A 95 9.05 12.59 7.23
N PRO A 96 9.10 13.90 6.94
CA PRO A 96 9.00 14.42 5.58
C PRO A 96 10.15 13.97 4.67
N ASP A 97 11.34 13.77 5.23
CA ASP A 97 12.55 13.27 4.57
C ASP A 97 12.36 11.84 4.03
N LYS A 98 11.53 11.01 4.69
CA LYS A 98 11.27 9.62 4.30
C LYS A 98 10.10 9.46 3.33
N ARG A 99 9.25 10.48 3.15
CA ARG A 99 8.00 10.35 2.36
C ARG A 99 8.20 9.98 0.89
N HIS A 100 9.40 10.13 0.34
CA HIS A 100 9.71 9.67 -1.02
C HIS A 100 9.81 8.14 -1.14
N HIS A 101 9.89 7.41 -0.02
CA HIS A 101 9.90 5.95 0.02
C HIS A 101 8.51 5.34 -0.21
N PRO A 102 8.44 4.01 -0.46
CA PRO A 102 7.18 3.29 -0.64
C PRO A 102 6.19 3.50 0.51
N ALA A 103 4.94 3.82 0.16
CA ALA A 103 3.88 4.04 1.13
C ALA A 103 3.63 2.82 2.03
N SER A 104 3.78 1.59 1.51
CA SER A 104 3.57 0.36 2.26
C SER A 104 4.59 0.18 3.38
N ILE A 105 5.87 0.51 3.12
CA ILE A 105 6.94 0.46 4.10
C ILE A 105 6.72 1.52 5.18
N LEU A 106 6.29 2.73 4.79
CA LEU A 106 6.03 3.81 5.73
C LEU A 106 4.77 3.55 6.57
N ALA A 107 3.72 2.97 6.00
CA ALA A 107 2.53 2.55 6.74
C ALA A 107 2.86 1.45 7.77
N PHE A 108 3.66 0.45 7.37
CA PHE A 108 4.17 -0.56 8.30
C PHE A 108 4.93 0.06 9.47
N ALA A 109 5.89 0.96 9.17
CA ALA A 109 6.67 1.65 10.19
C ALA A 109 5.77 2.46 11.12
N ALA A 110 4.78 3.18 10.59
CA ALA A 110 3.81 3.93 11.37
C ALA A 110 3.04 3.03 12.35
N PHE A 111 2.55 1.88 11.88
CA PHE A 111 1.82 0.94 12.74
C PHE A 111 2.74 0.26 13.77
N ALA A 112 3.98 -0.05 13.41
CA ALA A 112 4.95 -0.65 14.32
C ALA A 112 5.36 0.32 15.44
N ASP A 113 5.52 1.60 15.12
CA ASP A 113 5.81 2.65 16.08
C ASP A 113 4.62 2.93 17.01
N ALA A 114 3.39 2.95 16.46
CA ALA A 114 2.20 3.25 17.23
C ALA A 114 1.72 2.07 18.10
N TRP A 115 1.89 0.84 17.62
CA TRP A 115 1.37 -0.37 18.25
C TRP A 115 2.42 -1.49 18.30
N PRO A 116 3.53 -1.30 19.03
CA PRO A 116 4.54 -2.33 19.17
C PRO A 116 4.02 -3.53 19.97
N CYS A 117 4.38 -4.75 19.56
CA CYS A 117 4.11 -5.94 20.37
C CYS A 117 4.93 -5.94 21.68
N PRO A 118 4.34 -6.35 22.82
CA PRO A 118 5.09 -6.51 24.06
C PRO A 118 6.18 -7.59 23.90
N ASN A 119 7.44 -7.24 24.16
CA ASN A 119 8.63 -8.12 24.15
C ASN A 119 9.23 -8.51 22.78
N ASN A 120 9.23 -7.59 21.80
CA ASN A 120 10.09 -7.75 20.61
C ASN A 120 11.58 -7.82 20.94
#